data_AF-A0A249PHD7-F1
#
_entry.id   AF-A0A249PHD7-F1
#
_cell.length_a   1.000
_cell.length_b   1.000
_cell.length_c   1.000
_cell.angle_alpha   90.00
_cell.angle_beta   90.00
_cell.angle_gamma   90.00
#
_symmetry.space_group_name_H-M   'P 1'
#
loop_
_entity.id
_entity.type
_entity.pdbx_description
1 polymer ?
#
loop_
_entity_poly.entity_id
_entity_poly.type
_entity_poly.pdbx_seq_one_letter_code
_entity_poly.pdbx_strand_id
1 'polypeptide(L)'
;MLLLAGGVGIAPIMGLLREMVARRDRRPVRLAYAAGQPANFACLSEIDAAKTVLDLRVMLLSEEGAEDWPGLIGRLDRGRLAELLEGLAAKETVALICGPGPMVSSVSDTLLDLGMPMNNVVYERFDYGGGMSSRQDRRRSLQFAATGLTLALVLALFVVMR
;
A
#
# COMPACT_ATOMS: atom_id res chain seq x y z
N MET A 1 2.55 -10.67 -4.27
CA MET A 1 2.04 -9.28 -4.23
C MET A 1 1.42 -9.04 -2.87
N LEU A 2 1.62 -7.83 -2.32
CA LEU A 2 1.02 -7.40 -1.06
C LEU A 2 0.04 -6.25 -1.36
N LEU A 3 -1.24 -6.43 -1.06
CA LEU A 3 -2.32 -5.49 -1.32
C LEU A 3 -2.86 -4.99 0.02
N LEU A 4 -2.93 -3.68 0.21
CA LEU A 4 -3.26 -3.06 1.49
C LEU A 4 -4.33 -1.99 1.27
N ALA A 5 -5.55 -2.25 1.77
CA ALA A 5 -6.71 -1.38 1.61
C ALA A 5 -7.17 -0.80 2.95
N GLY A 6 -7.47 0.49 3.00
CA GLY A 6 -8.14 1.16 4.11
C GLY A 6 -9.45 1.80 3.66
N GLY A 7 -10.58 1.38 4.22
CA GLY A 7 -11.91 1.91 3.90
C GLY A 7 -12.20 1.83 2.39
N VAL A 8 -12.49 2.98 1.77
CA VAL A 8 -12.75 3.08 0.31
C VAL A 8 -11.54 2.74 -0.56
N GLY A 9 -10.35 2.60 0.05
CA GLY A 9 -9.12 2.08 -0.56
C GLY A 9 -9.27 0.72 -1.22
N ILE A 10 -10.33 -0.01 -0.87
CA ILE A 10 -10.67 -1.27 -1.51
C ILE A 10 -10.98 -1.13 -3.00
N ALA A 11 -11.50 0.00 -3.47
CA ALA A 11 -11.95 0.16 -4.86
C ALA A 11 -10.82 -0.05 -5.90
N PRO A 12 -9.67 0.64 -5.83
CA PRO A 12 -8.55 0.38 -6.74
C PRO A 12 -7.94 -1.02 -6.52
N ILE A 13 -7.91 -1.51 -5.27
CA ILE A 13 -7.40 -2.85 -4.95
C ILE A 13 -8.25 -3.95 -5.60
N MET A 14 -9.58 -3.78 -5.65
CA MET A 14 -10.46 -4.71 -6.37
C MET A 14 -10.21 -4.70 -7.87
N GLY A 15 -9.90 -3.54 -8.47
CA GLY A 15 -9.48 -3.48 -9.88
C GLY A 15 -8.26 -4.36 -10.17
N LEU A 16 -7.24 -4.29 -9.30
CA LEU A 16 -6.06 -5.15 -9.38
C LEU A 16 -6.40 -6.61 -9.15
N LEU A 17 -7.21 -6.92 -8.13
CA LEU A 17 -7.59 -8.29 -7.81
C LEU A 17 -8.36 -8.95 -8.96
N ARG A 18 -9.30 -8.23 -9.58
CA ARG A 18 -10.05 -8.67 -10.77
C ARG A 18 -9.13 -8.99 -11.94
N GLU A 19 -8.16 -8.13 -12.21
CA GLU A 19 -7.17 -8.37 -13.27
C GLU A 19 -6.33 -9.62 -12.98
N MET A 20 -5.90 -9.81 -11.72
CA MET A 20 -5.16 -11.01 -11.32
C MET A 20 -5.98 -12.28 -11.49
N VAL A 21 -7.26 -12.26 -11.08
CA VAL A 21 -8.20 -13.37 -11.29
C VAL A 21 -8.37 -13.67 -12.78
N ALA A 22 -8.60 -12.64 -13.62
CA ALA A 22 -8.77 -12.80 -15.05
C ALA A 22 -7.54 -13.43 -15.71
N ARG A 23 -6.34 -13.08 -15.25
CA ARG A 23 -5.07 -13.67 -15.71
C ARG A 23 -4.70 -15.00 -15.07
N ARG A 24 -5.46 -15.46 -14.06
CA ARG A 24 -5.12 -16.62 -13.21
C ARG A 24 -3.68 -16.54 -12.69
N ASP A 25 -3.34 -15.38 -12.12
CA ASP A 25 -1.99 -15.12 -11.61
C ASP A 25 -1.57 -16.20 -10.59
N ARG A 26 -0.37 -16.76 -10.78
CA ARG A 26 0.17 -17.84 -9.93
C ARG A 26 1.02 -17.32 -8.78
N ARG A 27 1.34 -16.03 -8.75
CA ARG A 27 2.15 -15.44 -7.69
C ARG A 27 1.34 -15.40 -6.39
N PRO A 28 1.96 -15.68 -5.23
CA PRO A 28 1.29 -15.52 -3.95
C PRO A 28 0.78 -14.09 -3.76
N VAL A 29 -0.48 -13.95 -3.33
CA VAL A 29 -1.17 -12.69 -3.08
C VAL A 29 -1.58 -12.62 -1.61
N ARG A 30 -1.29 -11.49 -0.97
CA ARG A 30 -1.66 -11.22 0.41
C ARG A 30 -2.44 -9.92 0.43
N LEU A 31 -3.67 -9.95 0.91
CA LEU A 31 -4.55 -8.80 1.01
C LEU A 31 -4.81 -8.48 2.48
N ALA A 32 -4.52 -7.26 2.91
CA ALA A 32 -5.07 -6.72 4.14
C ALA A 32 -6.13 -5.67 3.82
N TYR A 33 -7.31 -5.79 4.41
CA TYR A 33 -8.38 -4.81 4.27
C TYR A 33 -8.80 -4.35 5.66
N ALA A 34 -8.54 -3.07 5.95
CA ALA A 34 -8.86 -2.41 7.20
C ALA A 34 -10.07 -1.48 7.04
N ALA A 35 -10.98 -1.47 8.01
CA ALA A 35 -12.09 -0.52 8.09
C ALA A 35 -12.38 -0.11 9.55
N GLY A 36 -13.18 0.95 9.74
CA GLY A 36 -13.53 1.42 11.09
C GLY A 36 -14.43 0.45 11.86
N GLN A 37 -15.40 -0.16 11.18
CA GLN A 37 -16.34 -1.12 11.75
C GLN A 37 -16.65 -2.24 10.75
N PRO A 38 -17.12 -3.42 11.19
CA PRO A 38 -17.42 -4.56 10.32
C PRO A 38 -18.41 -4.25 9.19
N ALA A 39 -19.38 -3.37 9.44
CA ALA A 39 -20.39 -2.98 8.45
C ALA A 39 -19.83 -2.17 7.27
N ASN A 40 -18.62 -1.62 7.38
CA ASN A 40 -18.00 -0.80 6.34
C ASN A 40 -17.25 -1.62 5.27
N PHE A 41 -17.15 -2.94 5.45
CA PHE A 41 -16.48 -3.80 4.48
C PHE A 41 -17.32 -3.98 3.21
N ALA A 42 -16.71 -3.71 2.06
CA ALA A 42 -17.30 -3.95 0.76
C ALA A 42 -16.64 -5.13 0.05
N CYS A 43 -17.32 -5.68 -0.96
CA CYS A 43 -16.78 -6.69 -1.88
C CYS A 43 -16.30 -8.01 -1.22
N LEU A 44 -16.72 -8.32 0.01
CA LEU A 44 -16.24 -9.52 0.73
C LEU A 44 -16.51 -10.83 -0.04
N SER A 45 -17.69 -10.96 -0.65
CA SER A 45 -18.02 -12.14 -1.46
C SER A 45 -17.13 -12.29 -2.69
N GLU A 46 -16.77 -11.18 -3.32
CA GLU A 46 -15.88 -11.17 -4.48
C GLU A 46 -14.43 -11.49 -4.09
N ILE A 47 -13.96 -10.95 -2.96
CA ILE A 47 -12.65 -11.26 -2.38
C ILE A 47 -12.57 -12.75 -2.03
N ASP A 48 -13.63 -13.31 -1.46
CA ASP A 48 -13.68 -14.72 -1.10
C ASP A 48 -13.67 -15.63 -2.34
N ALA A 49 -14.45 -15.28 -3.36
CA ALA A 49 -14.43 -15.99 -4.64
C ALA A 49 -13.04 -15.98 -5.31
N ALA A 50 -12.29 -14.88 -5.19
CA ALA A 50 -10.93 -14.78 -5.74
C ALA A 50 -9.95 -15.81 -5.14
N LYS A 51 -10.18 -16.28 -3.91
CA LYS A 51 -9.35 -17.35 -3.28
C LYS A 51 -9.44 -18.68 -4.00
N THR A 52 -10.50 -18.91 -4.77
CA THR A 52 -10.65 -20.15 -5.58
C THR A 52 -9.80 -20.15 -6.83
N VAL A 53 -9.30 -18.98 -7.25
CA VAL A 53 -8.52 -18.79 -8.48
C VAL A 53 -7.06 -18.45 -8.19
N LEU A 54 -6.80 -17.72 -7.12
CA LEU A 54 -5.48 -17.20 -6.74
C LEU A 54 -4.95 -17.88 -5.48
N ASP A 55 -3.62 -17.93 -5.30
CA ASP A 55 -3.01 -18.11 -3.98
C ASP A 55 -3.19 -16.82 -3.17
N LEU A 56 -4.41 -16.61 -2.67
CA LEU A 56 -4.81 -15.41 -1.95
C LEU A 56 -5.01 -15.72 -0.47
N ARG A 57 -4.26 -15.03 0.39
CA ARG A 57 -4.58 -14.93 1.83
C ARG A 57 -5.12 -13.53 2.13
N VAL A 58 -6.15 -13.48 2.98
CA VAL A 58 -6.87 -12.25 3.30
C VAL A 58 -6.86 -12.05 4.81
N MET A 59 -6.47 -10.86 5.24
CA MET A 59 -6.56 -10.39 6.62
C MET A 59 -7.56 -9.23 6.66
N LEU A 60 -8.68 -9.42 7.36
CA LEU A 60 -9.68 -8.38 7.58
C LEU A 60 -9.45 -7.77 8.96
N LEU A 61 -9.42 -6.43 9.05
CA LEU A 61 -9.17 -5.71 10.30
C LEU A 61 -10.21 -4.62 10.52
N SER A 62 -10.89 -4.66 11.66
CA SER A 62 -11.88 -3.65 12.03
C SER A 62 -11.44 -2.93 13.30
N GLU A 63 -11.54 -1.61 13.38
CA GLU A 63 -11.21 -0.89 14.63
C GLU A 63 -12.21 -1.21 15.75
N GLU A 64 -13.48 -1.41 15.38
CA GLU A 64 -14.56 -1.84 16.25
C GLU A 64 -14.89 -3.33 16.05
N GLY A 65 -15.37 -3.99 17.11
CA GLY A 65 -15.89 -5.36 17.03
C GLY A 65 -17.38 -5.42 16.69
N ALA A 66 -17.85 -6.62 16.34
CA ALA A 66 -19.26 -6.97 16.30
C ALA A 66 -19.42 -8.44 16.74
N GLU A 67 -20.61 -8.83 17.17
CA GLU A 67 -20.91 -10.15 17.76
C GLU A 67 -20.43 -11.32 16.88
N ASP A 68 -20.54 -11.17 15.55
CA ASP A 68 -20.14 -12.19 14.57
C ASP A 68 -19.00 -11.75 13.65
N TRP A 69 -18.10 -10.87 14.11
CA TRP A 69 -16.98 -10.41 13.26
C TRP A 69 -15.91 -11.49 13.11
N PRO A 70 -15.69 -12.07 11.90
CA PRO A 70 -14.70 -13.12 11.70
C PRO A 70 -13.27 -12.59 11.55
N GLY A 71 -13.09 -11.27 11.47
CA GLY A 71 -11.79 -10.64 11.28
C GLY A 71 -11.10 -10.26 12.58
N LEU A 72 -9.95 -9.61 12.44
CA LEU A 72 -9.19 -9.08 13.57
C LEU A 72 -9.77 -7.73 14.03
N ILE A 73 -9.61 -7.44 15.32
CA ILE A 73 -9.89 -6.12 15.89
C ILE A 73 -8.61 -5.29 15.96
N GLY A 74 -8.66 -4.01 15.61
CA GLY A 74 -7.57 -3.05 15.63
C GLY A 74 -7.06 -2.65 14.23
N ARG A 75 -5.86 -2.05 14.19
CA ARG A 75 -5.27 -1.49 12.96
C ARG A 75 -4.12 -2.33 12.42
N LEU A 76 -3.65 -2.03 11.22
CA LEU A 76 -2.39 -2.59 10.73
C LEU A 76 -1.24 -2.09 11.59
N ASP A 77 -0.43 -3.03 12.07
CA ASP A 77 0.78 -2.78 12.84
C ASP A 77 1.95 -3.57 12.26
N ARG A 78 3.13 -3.41 12.85
CA ARG A 78 4.34 -4.10 12.41
C ARG A 78 4.22 -5.62 12.44
N GLY A 79 3.58 -6.18 13.46
CA GLY A 79 3.43 -7.63 13.60
C GLY A 79 2.57 -8.22 12.50
N ARG A 80 1.41 -7.59 12.26
CA ARG A 80 0.47 -7.97 11.19
C ARG A 80 1.07 -7.82 9.80
N LEU A 81 1.88 -6.77 9.56
CA LEU A 81 2.60 -6.60 8.31
C LEU A 81 3.71 -7.64 8.13
N ALA A 82 4.39 -8.05 9.20
CA ALA A 82 5.36 -9.14 9.15
C ALA A 82 4.69 -10.48 8.83
N GLU A 83 3.54 -10.78 9.45
CA GLU A 83 2.72 -11.96 9.17
C GLU A 83 2.29 -12.01 7.69
N LEU A 84 1.84 -10.88 7.14
CA LEU A 84 1.47 -10.78 5.72
C LEU A 84 2.66 -10.99 4.77
N LEU A 85 3.89 -10.73 5.22
CA LEU A 85 5.10 -11.00 4.44
C LEU A 85 5.58 -12.45 4.55
N GLU A 86 5.00 -13.27 5.42
CA GLU A 86 5.40 -14.67 5.54
C GLU A 86 5.16 -15.44 4.24
N GLY A 87 6.21 -16.15 3.79
CA GLY A 87 6.22 -16.84 2.51
C GLY A 87 6.36 -15.93 1.28
N LEU A 88 6.57 -14.62 1.47
CA LEU A 88 6.90 -13.68 0.40
C LEU A 88 8.39 -13.29 0.48
N ALA A 89 9.04 -13.17 -0.68
CA ALA A 89 10.35 -12.54 -0.75
C ALA A 89 10.19 -11.01 -0.73
N ALA A 90 10.42 -10.36 0.41
CA ALA A 90 10.20 -8.92 0.60
C ALA A 90 10.92 -8.05 -0.45
N LYS A 91 12.11 -8.46 -0.92
CA LYS A 91 12.89 -7.74 -1.94
C LYS A 91 12.31 -7.82 -3.35
N GLU A 92 11.50 -8.83 -3.63
CA GLU A 92 10.89 -9.09 -4.94
C GLU A 92 9.38 -8.77 -4.95
N THR A 93 8.80 -8.64 -3.76
CA THR A 93 7.39 -8.34 -3.58
C THR A 93 7.14 -6.86 -3.84
N VAL A 94 6.09 -6.56 -4.59
CA VAL A 94 5.50 -5.23 -4.71
C VAL A 94 4.32 -5.11 -3.74
N ALA A 95 4.33 -4.04 -2.94
CA ALA A 95 3.25 -3.63 -2.08
C ALA A 95 2.45 -2.48 -2.71
N LEU A 96 1.14 -2.64 -2.81
CA LEU A 96 0.20 -1.63 -3.29
C LEU A 96 -0.73 -1.23 -2.15
N ILE A 97 -0.66 0.04 -1.75
CA ILE A 97 -1.37 0.57 -0.59
C ILE A 97 -2.37 1.64 -1.04
N CYS A 98 -3.62 1.54 -0.61
CA CYS A 98 -4.59 2.60 -0.85
C CYS A 98 -5.44 2.82 0.39
N GLY A 99 -5.50 4.06 0.89
CA GLY A 99 -6.23 4.38 2.11
C GLY A 99 -5.98 5.78 2.65
N PRO A 100 -6.41 6.05 3.90
CA PRO A 100 -6.18 7.31 4.57
C PRO A 100 -4.69 7.63 4.75
N GLY A 101 -4.32 8.91 4.70
CA GLY A 101 -2.93 9.39 4.81
C GLY A 101 -2.14 8.81 6.00
N PRO A 102 -2.69 8.79 7.23
CA PRO A 102 -2.01 8.19 8.39
C PRO A 102 -1.72 6.70 8.23
N MET A 103 -2.68 5.94 7.69
CA MET A 103 -2.49 4.51 7.41
C MET A 103 -1.39 4.31 6.37
N VAL A 104 -1.47 5.01 5.24
CA VAL A 104 -0.51 4.87 4.13
C VAL A 104 0.91 5.19 4.60
N SER A 105 1.08 6.26 5.38
CA SER A 105 2.39 6.66 5.89
C SER A 105 2.97 5.64 6.85
N SER A 106 2.17 5.22 7.84
CA SER A 106 2.58 4.21 8.83
C SER A 106 2.94 2.88 8.18
N VAL A 107 2.09 2.38 7.28
CA VAL A 107 2.29 1.10 6.60
C VAL A 107 3.49 1.17 5.65
N SER A 108 3.59 2.22 4.83
CA SER A 108 4.72 2.41 3.91
C SER A 108 6.04 2.38 4.68
N ASP A 109 6.17 3.20 5.73
CA ASP A 109 7.39 3.29 6.52
C ASP A 109 7.71 1.95 7.19
N THR A 110 6.71 1.27 7.74
CA THR A 110 6.91 -0.04 8.39
C THR A 110 7.37 -1.11 7.39
N LEU A 111 6.87 -1.11 6.15
CA LEU A 111 7.34 -2.04 5.12
C LEU A 111 8.81 -1.80 4.74
N LEU A 112 9.27 -0.55 4.75
CA LEU A 112 10.69 -0.23 4.57
C LEU A 112 11.52 -0.78 5.72
N ASP A 113 11.04 -0.66 6.98
CA ASP A 113 11.71 -1.21 8.16
C ASP A 113 11.73 -2.75 8.15
N LEU A 114 10.75 -3.37 7.50
CA LEU A 114 10.71 -4.82 7.24
C LEU A 114 11.56 -5.22 6.02
N GLY A 115 12.30 -4.29 5.43
CA GLY A 115 13.30 -4.56 4.39
C GLY A 115 12.76 -4.56 2.96
N MET A 116 11.54 -4.09 2.72
CA MET A 116 11.05 -3.88 1.36
C MET A 116 11.81 -2.72 0.69
N PRO A 117 12.25 -2.88 -0.58
CA PRO A 117 12.81 -1.78 -1.34
C PRO A 117 11.79 -0.67 -1.53
N MET A 118 12.22 0.58 -1.38
CA MET A 118 11.32 1.73 -1.54
C MET A 118 10.63 1.80 -2.91
N ASN A 119 11.28 1.32 -3.96
CA ASN A 119 10.68 1.27 -5.30
C ASN A 119 9.59 0.21 -5.46
N ASN A 120 9.49 -0.72 -4.51
CA ASN A 120 8.47 -1.76 -4.50
C ASN A 120 7.28 -1.40 -3.60
N VAL A 121 7.34 -0.28 -2.88
CA VAL A 121 6.22 0.23 -2.09
C VAL A 121 5.56 1.36 -2.89
N VAL A 122 4.33 1.10 -3.34
CA VAL A 122 3.55 1.99 -4.18
C VAL A 122 2.25 2.28 -3.46
N TYR A 123 1.86 3.56 -3.40
CA TYR A 123 0.63 3.94 -2.71
C TYR A 123 -0.13 5.07 -3.37
N GLU A 124 -1.42 5.10 -3.07
CA GLU A 124 -2.34 6.22 -3.31
C GLU A 124 -2.96 6.66 -1.96
N ARG A 125 -3.24 7.95 -1.82
CA ARG A 125 -3.91 8.53 -0.64
C ARG A 125 -5.15 9.31 -1.06
N PHE A 126 -6.17 9.25 -0.22
CA PHE A 126 -7.40 10.05 -0.41
C PHE A 126 -7.34 11.44 0.22
N ASP A 127 -6.31 11.71 1.02
CA ASP A 127 -6.12 13.00 1.65
C ASP A 127 -4.85 13.68 1.08
N TYR A 128 -5.08 14.79 0.40
CA TYR A 128 -4.03 15.63 -0.20
C TYR A 128 -3.65 16.82 0.70
N GLY A 129 -4.34 17.03 1.83
CA GLY A 129 -4.04 18.08 2.80
C GLY A 129 -2.92 17.74 3.79
N GLY A 130 -2.63 16.44 3.97
CA GLY A 130 -1.74 15.92 5.03
C GLY A 130 -0.22 16.06 4.82
N GLY A 131 0.23 16.70 3.75
CA GLY A 131 1.67 16.96 3.50
C GLY A 131 2.54 15.71 3.31
N MET A 132 3.87 15.92 3.37
CA MET A 132 4.93 14.93 3.15
C MET A 132 5.16 14.02 4.38
N SER A 133 4.17 13.19 4.69
CA SER A 133 4.13 12.41 5.94
C SER A 133 4.97 11.13 5.92
N SER A 134 5.25 10.53 4.76
CA SER A 134 6.07 9.30 4.66
C SER A 134 7.55 9.57 4.33
N ARG A 135 8.43 8.59 4.62
CA ARG A 135 9.84 8.66 4.18
C ARG A 135 9.99 8.73 2.66
N GLN A 136 9.10 8.06 1.92
CA GLN A 136 9.12 8.10 0.46
C GLN A 136 8.79 9.49 -0.08
N ASP A 137 7.85 10.23 0.53
CA ASP A 137 7.55 11.62 0.13
C ASP A 137 8.75 12.54 0.35
N ARG A 138 9.39 12.42 1.52
CA ARG A 138 10.57 13.22 1.87
C ARG A 138 11.70 12.97 0.87
N ARG A 139 11.96 11.71 0.51
CA ARG A 139 12.98 11.37 -0.48
C ARG A 139 12.66 11.91 -1.86
N ARG A 140 11.42 11.76 -2.34
CA ARG A 140 11.00 12.29 -3.65
C ARG A 140 11.14 13.81 -3.71
N SER A 141 10.71 14.51 -2.67
CA SER A 141 10.84 15.97 -2.59
C SER A 141 12.30 16.43 -2.66
N LEU A 142 13.19 15.80 -1.89
CA LEU A 142 14.63 16.09 -1.96
C LEU A 142 15.21 15.82 -3.35
N GLN A 143 14.79 14.74 -4.02
CA GLN A 143 15.21 14.44 -5.38
C GLN A 143 14.74 15.51 -6.39
N PHE A 144 13.50 15.98 -6.27
CA PHE A 144 13.00 17.06 -7.10
C PHE A 144 13.77 18.36 -6.87
N ALA A 145 14.02 18.72 -5.61
CA ALA A 145 14.80 19.91 -5.27
C ALA A 145 16.23 19.84 -5.83
N ALA A 146 16.90 18.69 -5.68
CA ALA A 146 18.25 18.47 -6.22
C ALA A 146 18.28 18.55 -7.76
N THR A 147 17.27 17.97 -8.42
CA THR A 147 17.15 18.03 -9.89
C THR A 147 16.92 19.47 -10.36
N GLY A 148 16.04 20.21 -9.68
CA GLY A 148 15.78 21.62 -9.96
C GLY A 148 17.02 22.50 -9.79
N LEU A 149 17.77 22.31 -8.70
CA LEU A 149 19.03 23.03 -8.46
C LEU A 149 20.06 22.73 -9.56
N THR A 150 20.18 21.46 -9.96
CA THR A 150 21.10 21.05 -11.02
C THR A 150 20.73 21.72 -12.34
N LEU A 151 19.45 21.73 -12.71
CA LEU A 151 18.97 22.38 -13.93
C LEU A 151 19.24 23.90 -13.91
N ALA A 152 19.00 24.55 -12.77
CA ALA A 152 19.26 25.98 -12.59
C ALA A 152 20.76 26.31 -12.74
N LEU A 153 21.65 25.49 -12.15
CA LEU A 153 23.10 25.65 -12.29
C LEU A 153 23.56 25.50 -13.74
N VAL A 154 23.03 24.50 -14.46
CA VAL A 154 23.35 24.29 -15.89
C VAL A 154 22.90 25.48 -16.74
N LEU A 155 21.70 26.01 -16.50
CA LEU A 155 21.19 27.20 -17.18
C LEU A 155 22.03 28.43 -16.88
N ALA A 156 22.42 28.64 -15.61
CA ALA A 156 23.27 29.76 -15.22
C ALA A 156 24.64 29.71 -15.89
N LEU A 157 25.28 28.53 -15.93
CA LEU A 157 26.55 28.33 -16.64
C LEU A 157 26.42 28.60 -18.13
N PHE A 158 25.34 28.13 -18.77
CA PHE A 158 25.09 28.39 -20.19
C PHE A 158 24.92 29.88 -20.50
N VAL A 159 24.28 30.64 -19.62
CA VAL A 159 24.11 32.10 -19.77
C VAL A 159 25.44 32.84 -19.57
N VAL A 160 26.27 32.42 -18.62
CA VAL A 160 27.58 33.06 -18.35
C VAL A 160 28.62 32.76 -19.44
N MET A 161 28.53 31.60 -20.10
CA MET A 161 29.45 31.19 -21.16
C MET A 161 29.09 31.74 -22.55
N ARG A 162 28.05 32.57 -22.67
CA ARG A 162 27.54 33.13 -23.92
C ARG A 162 27.72 34.64 -23.94
#